data_AF-A0A562VHI9-F1
#
_entry.id   AF-A0A562VHI9-F1
#
_cell.length_a   1.000
_cell.length_b   1.000
_cell.length_c   1.000
_cell.angle_alpha   90.00
_cell.angle_beta   90.00
_cell.angle_gamma   90.00
#
_symmetry.space_group_name_H-M   'P 1'
#
loop_
_entity.id
_entity.type
_entity.pdbx_description
1 polymer ?
#
loop_
_entity_poly.entity_id
_entity_poly.type
_entity_poly.pdbx_seq_one_letter_code
_entity_poly.pdbx_strand_id
1 'polypeptide(L)'
;MKTKLIALLASCMLMATAATAMAVPVPVGATTFHWTNYENHLSTTATSPQTLSGVFSLDTISPKGGSPTWAQGNGGQYLYGYFDSLLTTSAVGEKVGSQTTFSGGKLYVFETTSVFDLTKTATIFSDLAAAGTLWLSADFVAGGDFTQPASTLVATITGGGNSGTTPNYPAIKGRGTSLLDVTGGTMFSTFNTNSFTRFDGSGQFADLSMENTFAIINNGTSPLVNTYKGWDVVSSDPIDAVATPEPGTFALLGAGLIGLGFFGRKRSRKA
;
A
#
# COMPACT_ATOMS: atom_id res chain seq x y z
N MET A 1 40.73 16.86 33.16
CA MET A 1 39.79 17.71 32.37
C MET A 1 39.64 17.26 30.91
N LYS A 2 40.69 16.81 30.21
CA LYS A 2 40.65 16.48 28.77
C LYS A 2 39.64 15.37 28.37
N THR A 3 39.41 14.37 29.21
CA THR A 3 38.47 13.25 28.92
C THR A 3 37.00 13.65 28.97
N LYS A 4 36.62 14.73 29.67
CA LYS A 4 35.22 15.20 29.72
C LYS A 4 34.80 15.99 28.47
N LEU A 5 35.76 16.60 27.77
CA LEU A 5 35.50 17.40 26.57
C LEU A 5 35.20 16.51 25.34
N ILE A 6 35.92 15.39 25.21
CA ILE A 6 35.76 14.44 24.10
C ILE A 6 34.38 13.75 24.13
N ALA A 7 33.89 13.38 25.32
CA ALA A 7 32.56 12.79 25.48
C ALA A 7 31.43 13.78 25.12
N LEU A 8 31.60 15.07 25.43
CA LEU A 8 30.60 16.10 25.10
C LEU A 8 30.56 16.38 23.59
N LEU A 9 31.73 16.44 22.93
CA LEU A 9 31.83 16.63 21.47
C LEU A 9 31.27 15.45 20.67
N ALA A 10 31.51 14.21 21.11
CA ALA A 10 30.92 13.02 20.49
C ALA A 10 29.39 13.00 20.63
N SER A 11 28.87 13.47 21.76
CA SER A 11 27.42 13.54 22.02
C SER A 11 26.74 14.64 21.17
N CYS A 12 27.42 15.76 20.91
CA CYS A 12 26.88 16.83 20.06
C CYS A 12 26.92 16.49 18.56
N MET A 13 27.91 15.72 18.08
CA MET A 13 27.97 15.29 16.67
C MET A 13 26.90 14.24 16.33
N LEU A 14 26.50 13.38 17.28
CA LEU A 14 25.39 12.44 17.09
C LEU A 14 24.01 13.11 17.02
N MET A 15 23.85 14.33 17.53
CA MET A 15 22.59 15.08 17.46
C MET A 15 22.48 16.00 16.23
N ALA A 16 23.60 16.35 15.58
CA ALA A 16 23.64 17.35 14.52
C ALA A 16 23.37 16.80 13.10
N THR A 17 23.31 15.48 12.91
CA THR A 17 22.97 14.86 11.61
C THR A 17 21.53 14.35 11.51
N ALA A 18 20.70 14.54 12.54
CA ALA A 18 19.27 14.22 12.51
C ALA A 18 18.41 15.30 11.81
N ALA A 19 18.99 16.02 10.85
CA ALA A 19 18.28 17.03 10.07
C ALA A 19 17.40 16.36 8.99
N THR A 20 16.16 16.09 9.39
CA THR A 20 14.93 16.14 8.57
C THR A 20 14.94 15.37 7.24
N ALA A 21 15.17 14.06 7.28
CA ALA A 21 14.28 13.17 6.51
C ALA A 21 13.12 12.86 7.45
N MET A 22 12.02 13.63 7.38
CA MET A 22 10.82 13.27 8.14
C MET A 22 10.24 12.02 7.50
N ALA A 23 10.61 10.82 7.95
CA ALA A 23 10.00 9.60 7.43
C ALA A 23 8.47 9.70 7.52
N VAL A 24 7.76 9.13 6.54
CA VAL A 24 6.31 8.98 6.58
C VAL A 24 5.94 8.26 7.88
N PRO A 25 5.26 8.92 8.85
CA PRO A 25 4.97 8.32 10.13
C PRO A 25 3.90 7.24 9.97
N VAL A 26 4.27 6.01 10.29
CA VAL A 26 3.37 4.85 10.29
C VAL A 26 2.99 4.53 11.73
N PRO A 27 1.69 4.41 12.04
CA PRO A 27 1.25 4.01 13.36
C PRO A 27 1.58 2.54 13.61
N VAL A 28 2.03 2.21 14.81
CA VAL A 28 2.22 0.81 15.25
C VAL A 28 0.87 0.13 15.43
N GLY A 29 0.76 -1.12 15.01
CA GLY A 29 -0.45 -1.94 15.14
C GLY A 29 -1.28 -1.95 13.85
N ALA A 30 -2.59 -2.17 13.99
CA ALA A 30 -3.49 -2.21 12.84
C ALA A 30 -3.59 -0.83 12.18
N THR A 31 -3.28 -0.78 10.89
CA THR A 31 -3.15 0.43 10.09
C THR A 31 -3.95 0.27 8.80
N THR A 32 -4.58 1.35 8.35
CA THR A 32 -5.31 1.41 7.10
C THR A 32 -4.71 2.50 6.21
N PHE A 33 -4.40 2.13 4.98
CA PHE A 33 -4.01 3.04 3.91
C PHE A 33 -5.24 3.43 3.11
N HIS A 34 -5.49 4.73 2.94
CA HIS A 34 -6.53 5.22 2.06
C HIS A 34 -5.93 5.61 0.71
N TRP A 35 -6.32 4.89 -0.35
CA TRP A 35 -5.89 5.16 -1.71
C TRP A 35 -6.94 5.94 -2.49
N THR A 36 -6.48 6.90 -3.28
CA THR A 36 -7.29 7.70 -4.20
C THR A 36 -6.71 7.63 -5.61
N ASN A 37 -7.55 7.97 -6.60
CA ASN A 37 -7.18 7.93 -8.02
C ASN A 37 -6.67 6.56 -8.44
N TYR A 38 -7.34 5.50 -7.98
CA TYR A 38 -7.00 4.14 -8.37
C TYR A 38 -7.57 3.89 -9.76
N GLU A 39 -6.66 3.97 -10.71
CA GLU A 39 -6.91 4.12 -12.12
C GLU A 39 -6.42 2.83 -12.79
N ASN A 40 -7.37 2.02 -13.30
CA ASN A 40 -7.06 0.71 -13.87
C ASN A 40 -7.09 0.75 -15.40
N HIS A 41 -6.22 -0.05 -16.02
CA HIS A 41 -6.21 -0.36 -17.43
C HIS A 41 -6.24 -1.88 -17.61
N LEU A 42 -7.20 -2.35 -18.40
CA LEU A 42 -7.29 -3.75 -18.81
C LEU A 42 -6.80 -3.86 -20.25
N SER A 43 -5.77 -4.67 -20.49
CA SER A 43 -5.29 -4.92 -21.85
C SER A 43 -6.41 -5.52 -22.72
N THR A 44 -6.76 -4.81 -23.80
CA THR A 44 -7.84 -5.19 -24.74
C THR A 44 -7.36 -6.03 -25.92
N THR A 45 -6.12 -6.55 -25.91
CA THR A 45 -5.72 -7.51 -26.95
C THR A 45 -6.68 -8.70 -26.95
N ALA A 46 -7.27 -8.98 -28.11
CA ALA A 46 -8.36 -9.96 -28.31
C ALA A 46 -8.00 -11.42 -27.99
N THR A 47 -6.84 -11.67 -27.41
CA THR A 47 -6.35 -12.99 -26.98
C THR A 47 -6.27 -13.03 -25.47
N SER A 48 -7.11 -13.88 -24.85
CA SER A 48 -7.00 -14.26 -23.44
C SER A 48 -5.63 -14.92 -23.17
N PRO A 49 -4.97 -14.66 -22.02
CA PRO A 49 -5.45 -13.88 -20.87
C PRO A 49 -5.24 -12.36 -21.01
N GLN A 50 -6.19 -11.58 -20.49
CA GLN A 50 -6.05 -10.12 -20.35
C GLN A 50 -5.25 -9.78 -19.10
N THR A 51 -4.42 -8.74 -19.18
CA THR A 51 -3.64 -8.22 -18.05
C THR A 51 -4.32 -6.99 -17.46
N LEU A 52 -4.50 -6.99 -16.15
CA LEU A 52 -4.89 -5.84 -15.34
C LEU A 52 -3.65 -5.16 -14.77
N SER A 53 -3.59 -3.84 -14.95
CA SER A 53 -2.56 -2.97 -14.38
C SER A 53 -3.17 -1.63 -14.01
N GLY A 54 -2.50 -0.84 -13.19
CA GLY A 54 -3.00 0.47 -12.84
C GLY A 54 -2.10 1.24 -11.91
N VAL A 55 -2.57 2.42 -11.54
CA VAL A 55 -1.85 3.37 -10.69
C VAL A 55 -2.77 3.89 -9.61
N PHE A 56 -2.18 4.42 -8.55
CA PHE A 56 -2.92 5.02 -7.44
C PHE A 56 -2.07 6.02 -6.68
N SER A 57 -2.70 6.81 -5.83
CA SER A 57 -2.03 7.71 -4.88
C SER A 57 -2.50 7.44 -3.46
N LEU A 58 -1.58 7.42 -2.49
CA LEU A 58 -1.94 7.31 -1.07
C LEU A 58 -2.30 8.70 -0.56
N ASP A 59 -3.52 8.83 -0.07
CA ASP A 59 -4.04 10.08 0.50
C ASP A 59 -3.77 10.16 2.00
N THR A 60 -4.11 9.11 2.76
CA THR A 60 -3.87 9.08 4.21
C THR A 60 -3.42 7.72 4.74
N ILE A 61 -2.62 7.75 5.81
CA ILE A 61 -2.31 6.59 6.66
C ILE A 61 -2.94 6.84 8.02
N SER A 62 -3.73 5.88 8.50
CA SER A 62 -4.42 5.98 9.77
C SER A 62 -4.31 4.68 10.58
N PRO A 63 -4.28 4.74 11.93
CA PRO A 63 -4.60 3.57 12.73
C PRO A 63 -6.02 3.10 12.39
N LYS A 64 -6.27 1.80 12.39
CA LYS A 64 -7.60 1.27 12.05
C LYS A 64 -8.67 1.82 13.00
N GLY A 65 -9.61 2.60 12.46
CA GLY A 65 -10.67 3.29 13.21
C GLY A 65 -10.23 4.57 13.94
N GLY A 66 -9.02 5.07 13.69
CA GLY A 66 -8.46 6.29 14.28
C GLY A 66 -8.32 7.45 13.28
N SER A 67 -7.85 8.59 13.77
CA SER A 67 -7.52 9.76 12.93
C SER A 67 -6.24 9.52 12.12
N PRO A 68 -6.11 10.12 10.91
CA PRO A 68 -4.89 10.03 10.11
C PRO A 68 -3.65 10.49 10.88
N THR A 69 -2.59 9.67 10.85
CA THR A 69 -1.24 10.02 11.35
C THR A 69 -0.38 10.64 10.26
N TRP A 70 -0.68 10.33 9.01
CA TRP A 70 -0.08 10.95 7.83
C TRP A 70 -1.15 11.27 6.80
N ALA A 71 -0.95 12.38 6.10
CA ALA A 71 -1.71 12.78 4.93
C ALA A 71 -0.73 13.17 3.82
N GLN A 72 -1.13 12.99 2.58
CA GLN A 72 -0.33 13.33 1.41
C GLN A 72 0.13 14.79 1.45
N GLY A 73 1.40 15.03 1.11
CA GLY A 73 2.05 16.34 1.20
C GLY A 73 2.61 16.67 2.58
N ASN A 74 2.30 15.90 3.64
CA ASN A 74 2.95 16.07 4.94
C ASN A 74 4.46 15.87 4.79
N GLY A 75 5.24 16.83 5.26
CA GLY A 75 6.70 16.81 5.09
C GLY A 75 7.17 16.96 3.65
N GLY A 76 6.31 17.38 2.72
CA GLY A 76 6.61 17.46 1.29
C GLY A 76 6.66 16.10 0.58
N GLN A 77 6.16 15.04 1.22
CA GLN A 77 6.19 13.68 0.69
C GLN A 77 4.87 13.31 0.04
N TYR A 78 4.97 12.52 -1.03
CA TYR A 78 3.85 11.98 -1.75
C TYR A 78 4.09 10.49 -1.98
N LEU A 79 3.05 9.69 -1.85
CA LEU A 79 3.12 8.25 -2.10
C LEU A 79 2.25 7.95 -3.32
N TYR A 80 2.86 7.33 -4.32
CA TYR A 80 2.21 6.89 -5.55
C TYR A 80 2.50 5.42 -5.74
N GLY A 81 1.54 4.67 -6.24
CA GLY A 81 1.74 3.28 -6.54
C GLY A 81 1.36 2.89 -7.95
N TYR A 82 1.89 1.73 -8.31
CA TYR A 82 1.70 1.07 -9.57
C TYR A 82 1.52 -0.42 -9.28
N PHE A 83 0.59 -1.06 -9.98
CA PHE A 83 0.46 -2.50 -9.95
C PHE A 83 0.30 -3.04 -11.37
N ASP A 84 0.78 -4.25 -11.60
CA ASP A 84 0.75 -4.90 -12.92
C ASP A 84 0.63 -6.41 -12.82
N SER A 85 0.69 -7.06 -13.98
CA SER A 85 0.86 -8.52 -14.11
C SER A 85 -0.24 -9.36 -13.49
N LEU A 86 -1.42 -8.78 -13.22
CA LEU A 86 -2.62 -9.52 -12.83
C LEU A 86 -3.26 -10.11 -14.07
N LEU A 87 -3.10 -11.42 -14.26
CA LEU A 87 -3.63 -12.13 -15.43
C LEU A 87 -5.03 -12.65 -15.14
N THR A 88 -5.98 -12.28 -15.99
CA THR A 88 -7.36 -12.76 -15.90
C THR A 88 -7.39 -14.27 -16.14
N THR A 89 -7.88 -15.04 -15.17
CA THR A 89 -8.02 -16.51 -15.26
C THR A 89 -9.45 -16.93 -15.55
N SER A 90 -10.43 -16.13 -15.12
CA SER A 90 -11.83 -16.25 -15.51
C SER A 90 -12.48 -14.88 -15.54
N ALA A 91 -13.35 -14.63 -16.51
CA ALA A 91 -14.18 -13.43 -16.57
C ALA A 91 -15.63 -13.87 -16.76
N VAL A 92 -16.46 -13.70 -15.72
CA VAL A 92 -17.82 -14.23 -15.73
C VAL A 92 -18.83 -13.14 -16.06
N GLY A 93 -18.73 -12.47 -17.21
CA GLY A 93 -19.76 -11.53 -17.70
C GLY A 93 -20.09 -10.32 -16.80
N GLU A 94 -21.15 -9.58 -17.15
CA GLU A 94 -21.45 -8.24 -16.59
C GLU A 94 -22.64 -8.21 -15.60
N LYS A 95 -23.05 -9.37 -15.07
CA LYS A 95 -24.25 -9.46 -14.21
C LYS A 95 -23.89 -9.25 -12.74
N VAL A 96 -24.85 -8.80 -11.94
CA VAL A 96 -24.68 -8.76 -10.48
C VAL A 96 -24.39 -10.16 -9.95
N GLY A 97 -23.36 -10.30 -9.12
CA GLY A 97 -22.85 -11.57 -8.61
C GLY A 97 -21.82 -12.24 -9.52
N SER A 98 -21.60 -11.74 -10.72
CA SER A 98 -20.50 -12.18 -11.58
C SER A 98 -19.15 -11.90 -10.92
N GLN A 99 -18.26 -12.89 -11.00
CA GLN A 99 -16.89 -12.80 -10.52
C GLN A 99 -15.91 -12.79 -11.69
N THR A 100 -14.82 -12.04 -11.55
CA THR A 100 -13.64 -12.11 -12.41
C THR A 100 -12.46 -12.42 -11.50
N THR A 101 -11.71 -13.46 -11.84
CA THR A 101 -10.57 -13.93 -11.06
C THR A 101 -9.26 -13.64 -11.76
N PHE A 102 -8.23 -13.37 -10.99
CA PHE A 102 -6.89 -13.09 -11.49
C PHE A 102 -5.85 -14.01 -10.84
N SER A 103 -4.69 -14.11 -11.49
CA SER A 103 -3.49 -14.79 -11.00
C SER A 103 -2.24 -13.93 -11.20
N GLY A 104 -1.22 -14.16 -10.38
CA GLY A 104 -0.02 -13.33 -10.35
C GLY A 104 -0.30 -11.95 -9.76
N GLY A 105 0.44 -10.95 -10.22
CA GLY A 105 0.27 -9.56 -9.80
C GLY A 105 1.39 -9.05 -8.92
N LYS A 106 1.81 -7.81 -9.15
CA LYS A 106 2.78 -7.09 -8.31
C LYS A 106 2.30 -5.70 -8.00
N LEU A 107 2.65 -5.19 -6.83
CA LEU A 107 2.35 -3.84 -6.37
C LEU A 107 3.64 -3.16 -5.92
N TYR A 108 3.78 -1.89 -6.32
CA TYR A 108 4.91 -1.03 -5.98
C TYR A 108 4.36 0.30 -5.48
N VAL A 109 4.98 0.84 -4.44
CA VAL A 109 4.70 2.17 -3.90
C VAL A 109 6.01 2.93 -3.82
N PHE A 110 6.02 4.13 -4.39
CA PHE A 110 7.16 5.02 -4.41
C PHE A 110 6.87 6.27 -3.59
N GLU A 111 7.86 6.70 -2.82
CA GLU A 111 7.87 7.97 -2.12
C GLU A 111 8.59 9.01 -2.97
N THR A 112 7.90 10.11 -3.26
CA THR A 112 8.43 11.24 -4.04
C THR A 112 8.36 12.54 -3.23
N THR A 113 9.14 13.54 -3.64
CA THR A 113 9.14 14.89 -3.03
C THR A 113 8.34 15.91 -3.85
N SER A 114 7.61 15.46 -4.87
CA SER A 114 6.82 16.29 -5.77
C SER A 114 5.57 15.55 -6.22
N VAL A 115 4.55 16.32 -6.60
CA VAL A 115 3.32 15.77 -7.17
C VAL A 115 3.63 15.08 -8.50
N PHE A 116 3.11 13.87 -8.67
CA PHE A 116 3.29 13.09 -9.89
C PHE A 116 2.00 13.09 -10.71
N ASP A 117 2.13 13.25 -12.03
CA ASP A 117 0.99 13.23 -12.95
C ASP A 117 0.70 11.80 -13.40
N LEU A 118 -0.34 11.22 -12.80
CA LEU A 118 -0.76 9.84 -13.06
C LEU A 118 -1.42 9.64 -14.43
N THR A 119 -1.67 10.70 -15.21
CA THR A 119 -2.31 10.57 -16.53
C THR A 119 -1.36 10.05 -17.63
N LYS A 120 -0.05 9.90 -17.35
CA LYS A 120 0.97 9.46 -18.31
C LYS A 120 1.15 7.93 -18.31
N THR A 121 0.21 7.22 -18.93
CA THR A 121 0.04 5.77 -18.78
C THR A 121 1.15 4.89 -19.35
N ALA A 122 1.88 5.31 -20.40
CA ALA A 122 2.82 4.43 -21.12
C ALA A 122 4.17 4.17 -20.40
N THR A 123 4.60 5.09 -19.54
CA THR A 123 5.94 5.07 -18.89
C THR A 123 5.85 5.19 -17.37
N ILE A 124 4.65 5.05 -16.80
CA ILE A 124 4.38 5.45 -15.43
C ILE A 124 5.27 4.74 -14.41
N PHE A 125 5.54 3.44 -14.58
CA PHE A 125 6.40 2.71 -13.67
C PHE A 125 7.84 3.20 -13.71
N SER A 126 8.43 3.34 -14.90
CA SER A 126 9.81 3.83 -15.04
C SER A 126 9.96 5.26 -14.56
N ASP A 127 8.95 6.09 -14.79
CA ASP A 127 8.95 7.49 -14.38
C ASP A 127 8.80 7.62 -12.85
N LEU A 128 7.93 6.82 -12.22
CA LEU A 128 7.82 6.76 -10.75
C LEU A 128 9.10 6.23 -10.11
N ALA A 129 9.67 5.16 -10.66
CA ALA A 129 10.93 4.59 -10.17
C ALA A 129 12.12 5.55 -10.33
N ALA A 130 12.10 6.43 -11.33
CA ALA A 130 13.10 7.47 -11.50
C ALA A 130 12.87 8.69 -10.59
N ALA A 131 11.60 9.01 -10.29
CA ALA A 131 11.22 10.18 -9.51
C ALA A 131 11.21 9.95 -7.99
N GLY A 132 11.13 8.69 -7.55
CA GLY A 132 10.93 8.34 -6.15
C GLY A 132 11.83 7.23 -5.62
N THR A 133 11.78 7.03 -4.31
CA THR A 133 12.39 5.87 -3.64
C THR A 133 11.34 4.78 -3.48
N LEU A 134 11.70 3.52 -3.73
CA LEU A 134 10.80 2.39 -3.48
C LEU A 134 10.46 2.30 -1.98
N TRP A 135 9.24 2.68 -1.63
CA TRP A 135 8.73 2.71 -0.27
C TRP A 135 8.23 1.34 0.16
N LEU A 136 7.49 0.67 -0.72
CA LEU A 136 6.95 -0.67 -0.49
C LEU A 136 6.87 -1.43 -1.83
N SER A 137 7.20 -2.71 -1.83
CA SER A 137 6.78 -3.62 -2.89
C SER A 137 6.11 -4.85 -2.30
N ALA A 138 5.13 -5.39 -2.99
CA ALA A 138 4.39 -6.57 -2.57
C ALA A 138 3.96 -7.42 -3.78
N ASP A 139 3.85 -8.73 -3.59
CA ASP A 139 3.30 -9.66 -4.56
C ASP A 139 1.85 -9.99 -4.16
N PHE A 140 0.95 -10.06 -5.15
CA PHE A 140 -0.42 -10.52 -4.89
C PHE A 140 -0.39 -12.03 -4.69
N VAL A 141 -1.04 -12.51 -3.61
CA VAL A 141 -1.03 -13.92 -3.23
C VAL A 141 -2.42 -14.50 -3.13
N ALA A 142 -2.51 -15.82 -3.31
CA ALA A 142 -3.76 -16.55 -3.29
C ALA A 142 -4.37 -16.64 -1.89
N GLY A 143 -5.67 -16.92 -1.83
CA GLY A 143 -6.38 -17.17 -0.57
C GLY A 143 -7.03 -15.95 0.05
N GLY A 144 -7.25 -14.86 -0.71
CA GLY A 144 -7.99 -13.70 -0.24
C GLY A 144 -9.52 -13.88 -0.22
N ASP A 145 -10.05 -14.85 -0.97
CA ASP A 145 -11.48 -15.17 -1.02
C ASP A 145 -11.67 -16.69 -0.83
N PHE A 146 -12.51 -17.08 0.12
CA PHE A 146 -12.79 -18.49 0.43
C PHE A 146 -13.55 -19.23 -0.69
N THR A 147 -14.27 -18.51 -1.54
CA THR A 147 -15.00 -19.06 -2.70
C THR A 147 -14.07 -19.30 -3.88
N GLN A 148 -12.96 -18.56 -3.97
CA GLN A 148 -11.98 -18.63 -5.05
C GLN A 148 -10.54 -18.69 -4.50
N PRO A 149 -10.19 -19.72 -3.70
CA PRO A 149 -8.96 -19.76 -2.92
C PRO A 149 -7.68 -19.72 -3.75
N ALA A 150 -7.71 -20.15 -5.02
CA ALA A 150 -6.54 -20.15 -5.90
C ALA A 150 -6.27 -18.79 -6.58
N SER A 151 -7.19 -17.83 -6.45
CA SER A 151 -7.09 -16.53 -7.12
C SER A 151 -6.29 -15.53 -6.28
N THR A 152 -5.46 -14.72 -6.94
CA THR A 152 -4.67 -13.66 -6.27
C THR A 152 -5.48 -12.37 -6.10
N LEU A 153 -6.48 -12.16 -6.96
CA LEU A 153 -7.49 -11.11 -6.83
C LEU A 153 -8.83 -11.67 -7.32
N VAL A 154 -9.91 -11.32 -6.62
CA VAL A 154 -11.28 -11.60 -7.04
C VAL A 154 -12.04 -10.30 -7.12
N ALA A 155 -12.60 -9.99 -8.28
CA ALA A 155 -13.48 -8.85 -8.50
C ALA A 155 -14.92 -9.35 -8.66
N THR A 156 -15.85 -8.82 -7.88
CA THR A 156 -17.28 -9.19 -7.91
C THR A 156 -18.13 -7.98 -8.29
N ILE A 157 -18.99 -8.12 -9.29
CA ILE A 157 -19.98 -7.09 -9.64
C ILE A 157 -21.08 -7.06 -8.58
N THR A 158 -21.29 -5.91 -7.95
CA THR A 158 -22.28 -5.72 -6.89
C THR A 158 -23.53 -4.97 -7.35
N GLY A 159 -23.49 -4.30 -8.50
CA GLY A 159 -24.64 -3.53 -8.99
C GLY A 159 -24.33 -2.61 -10.16
N GLY A 160 -25.33 -1.83 -10.55
CA GLY A 160 -25.18 -0.68 -11.44
C GLY A 160 -25.56 0.62 -10.71
N GLY A 161 -25.11 1.76 -11.22
CA GLY A 161 -25.51 3.07 -10.71
C GLY A 161 -24.68 4.20 -11.32
N ASN A 162 -24.61 5.35 -10.66
CA ASN A 162 -23.72 6.43 -11.07
C ASN A 162 -22.30 6.20 -10.53
N SER A 163 -21.26 6.58 -11.28
CA SER A 163 -19.84 6.47 -10.89
C SER A 163 -19.49 7.16 -9.56
N GLY A 164 -20.30 8.13 -9.13
CA GLY A 164 -20.07 8.93 -7.92
C GLY A 164 -19.08 10.07 -8.12
N THR A 165 -18.08 9.91 -9.00
CA THR A 165 -17.08 10.93 -9.33
C THR A 165 -17.51 11.83 -10.51
N THR A 166 -18.34 11.31 -11.41
CA THR A 166 -18.90 12.06 -12.54
C THR A 166 -20.43 11.89 -12.54
N PRO A 167 -21.18 12.88 -12.02
CA PRO A 167 -22.64 12.85 -12.07
C PRO A 167 -23.11 12.61 -13.50
N ASN A 168 -24.08 11.71 -13.69
CA ASN A 168 -24.74 11.35 -14.96
C ASN A 168 -24.06 10.28 -15.85
N TYR A 169 -22.97 9.64 -15.41
CA TYR A 169 -22.44 8.47 -16.12
C TYR A 169 -22.90 7.16 -15.47
N PRO A 170 -23.67 6.31 -16.18
CA PRO A 170 -23.96 4.98 -15.67
C PRO A 170 -22.65 4.18 -15.54
N ALA A 171 -22.56 3.38 -14.50
CA ALA A 171 -21.38 2.62 -14.15
C ALA A 171 -21.77 1.26 -13.57
N ILE A 172 -20.97 0.25 -13.90
CA ILE A 172 -21.00 -1.06 -13.26
C ILE A 172 -20.16 -0.96 -11.99
N LYS A 173 -20.74 -1.29 -10.84
CA LYS A 173 -20.06 -1.23 -9.55
C LYS A 173 -19.67 -2.62 -9.09
N GLY A 174 -18.54 -2.72 -8.41
CA GLY A 174 -18.10 -3.96 -7.81
C GLY A 174 -17.14 -3.79 -6.66
N ARG A 175 -16.68 -4.91 -6.15
CA ARG A 175 -15.69 -5.03 -5.08
C ARG A 175 -14.56 -5.94 -5.47
N GLY A 176 -13.34 -5.60 -5.09
CA GLY A 176 -12.15 -6.43 -5.23
C GLY A 176 -11.66 -6.92 -3.87
N THR A 177 -11.20 -8.16 -3.78
CA THR A 177 -10.52 -8.67 -2.58
C THR A 177 -9.23 -9.36 -2.96
N SER A 178 -8.13 -9.02 -2.26
CA SER A 178 -6.84 -9.70 -2.41
C SER A 178 -6.02 -9.68 -1.12
N LEU A 179 -5.00 -10.51 -1.10
CA LEU A 179 -3.95 -10.50 -0.10
C LEU A 179 -2.62 -10.18 -0.78
N LEU A 180 -1.70 -9.55 -0.04
CA LEU A 180 -0.37 -9.25 -0.56
C LEU A 180 0.72 -9.66 0.43
N ASP A 181 1.82 -10.19 -0.10
CA ASP A 181 3.06 -10.47 0.63
C ASP A 181 4.06 -9.37 0.33
N VAL A 182 4.59 -8.71 1.36
CA VAL A 182 5.55 -7.62 1.24
C VAL A 182 6.92 -8.18 0.90
N THR A 183 7.48 -7.73 -0.22
CA THR A 183 8.72 -8.28 -0.81
C THR A 183 9.90 -7.32 -0.78
N GLY A 184 9.68 -6.03 -0.54
CA GLY A 184 10.76 -5.04 -0.51
C GLY A 184 10.31 -3.61 -0.21
N GLY A 185 11.23 -2.67 -0.44
CA GLY A 185 11.07 -1.24 -0.13
C GLY A 185 11.61 -0.85 1.25
N THR A 186 11.65 0.46 1.52
CA THR A 186 12.13 1.01 2.80
C THR A 186 11.24 0.61 3.98
N MET A 187 9.96 0.30 3.73
CA MET A 187 9.00 -0.12 4.74
C MET A 187 8.81 -1.65 4.84
N PHE A 188 9.66 -2.43 4.17
CA PHE A 188 9.60 -3.90 4.19
C PHE A 188 9.52 -4.45 5.62
N SER A 189 10.43 -4.05 6.51
CA SER A 189 10.49 -4.58 7.88
C SER A 189 9.33 -4.13 8.76
N THR A 190 8.60 -3.09 8.37
CA THR A 190 7.45 -2.59 9.11
C THR A 190 6.20 -3.40 8.82
N PHE A 191 6.03 -3.83 7.55
CA PHE A 191 4.78 -4.46 7.10
C PHE A 191 4.88 -5.96 6.82
N ASN A 192 6.08 -6.52 6.67
CA ASN A 192 6.26 -7.97 6.60
C ASN A 192 6.01 -8.62 7.96
N THR A 193 4.75 -8.96 8.23
CA THR A 193 4.23 -9.36 9.54
C THR A 193 3.48 -10.68 9.52
N ASN A 194 3.10 -11.20 8.34
CA ASN A 194 2.34 -12.44 8.20
C ASN A 194 1.03 -12.40 9.04
N SER A 195 0.31 -11.29 8.97
CA SER A 195 -0.83 -10.99 9.86
C SER A 195 -2.18 -11.51 9.36
N PHE A 196 -2.33 -11.78 8.07
CA PHE A 196 -3.62 -12.13 7.46
C PHE A 196 -3.62 -13.58 7.00
N THR A 197 -4.53 -14.40 7.53
CA THR A 197 -4.61 -15.82 7.13
C THR A 197 -4.97 -15.97 5.66
N ARG A 198 -4.24 -16.84 4.93
CA ARG A 198 -4.59 -17.22 3.57
C ARG A 198 -5.56 -18.39 3.58
N PHE A 199 -6.65 -18.26 2.84
CA PHE A 199 -7.70 -19.28 2.73
C PHE A 199 -7.48 -20.28 1.58
N ASP A 200 -6.24 -20.41 1.09
CA ASP A 200 -5.87 -21.30 -0.01
C ASP A 200 -5.49 -22.74 0.43
N GLY A 201 -5.64 -23.03 1.73
CA GLY A 201 -5.28 -24.32 2.33
C GLY A 201 -3.78 -24.51 2.57
N SER A 202 -2.93 -23.51 2.28
CA SER A 202 -1.49 -23.59 2.50
C SER A 202 -1.09 -23.49 3.98
N GLY A 203 -1.96 -22.96 4.84
CA GLY A 203 -1.62 -22.59 6.21
C GLY A 203 -0.66 -21.40 6.32
N GLN A 204 -0.41 -20.70 5.21
CA GLN A 204 0.41 -19.49 5.17
C GLN A 204 -0.43 -18.26 5.56
N PHE A 205 0.27 -17.16 5.80
CA PHE A 205 -0.30 -15.86 6.08
C PHE A 205 0.27 -14.87 5.07
N ALA A 206 -0.44 -13.77 4.88
CA ALA A 206 -0.05 -12.64 4.07
C ALA A 206 0.17 -11.40 4.96
N ASP A 207 0.83 -10.41 4.39
CA ASP A 207 1.22 -9.19 5.10
C ASP A 207 0.16 -8.11 5.09
N LEU A 208 -0.55 -7.99 3.96
CA LEU A 208 -1.55 -6.96 3.70
C LEU A 208 -2.86 -7.59 3.22
N SER A 209 -3.98 -6.92 3.52
CA SER A 209 -5.30 -7.27 2.99
C SER A 209 -5.91 -6.07 2.28
N MET A 210 -6.37 -6.27 1.05
CA MET A 210 -7.02 -5.24 0.25
C MET A 210 -8.50 -5.59 0.07
N GLU A 211 -9.36 -4.63 0.41
CA GLU A 211 -10.77 -4.63 -0.01
C GLU A 211 -11.00 -3.34 -0.83
N ASN A 212 -11.21 -3.52 -2.12
CA ASN A 212 -11.38 -2.45 -3.09
C ASN A 212 -12.86 -2.28 -3.44
N THR A 213 -13.26 -1.05 -3.77
CA THR A 213 -14.54 -0.78 -4.42
C THR A 213 -14.31 -0.09 -5.74
N PHE A 214 -14.89 -0.60 -6.83
CA PHE A 214 -14.64 -0.09 -8.17
C PHE A 214 -15.93 0.30 -8.91
N ALA A 215 -15.79 1.24 -9.85
CA ALA A 215 -16.82 1.63 -10.80
C ALA A 215 -16.23 1.66 -12.22
N ILE A 216 -16.80 0.84 -13.11
CA ILE A 216 -16.47 0.81 -14.53
C ILE A 216 -17.46 1.74 -15.25
N ILE A 217 -16.96 2.80 -15.88
CA ILE A 217 -17.81 3.78 -16.57
C ILE A 217 -18.37 3.15 -17.85
N ASN A 218 -19.69 3.25 -18.03
CA ASN A 218 -20.40 2.79 -19.22
C ASN A 218 -21.11 3.99 -19.88
N ASN A 219 -20.92 4.19 -21.18
CA ASN A 219 -21.58 5.27 -21.94
C ASN A 219 -22.84 4.79 -22.70
N GLY A 220 -23.28 3.56 -22.48
CA GLY A 220 -24.48 2.96 -23.07
C GLY A 220 -24.26 2.24 -24.40
N THR A 221 -23.08 2.35 -25.03
CA THR A 221 -22.77 1.63 -26.28
C THR A 221 -21.70 0.55 -26.12
N SER A 222 -20.77 0.68 -25.16
CA SER A 222 -19.86 -0.39 -24.75
C SER A 222 -19.20 -0.04 -23.41
N PRO A 223 -19.03 -1.01 -22.49
CA PRO A 223 -18.14 -0.84 -21.35
C PRO A 223 -16.71 -0.59 -21.86
N LEU A 224 -15.91 0.17 -21.09
CA LEU A 224 -14.49 0.48 -21.37
C LEU A 224 -14.20 1.44 -22.55
N VAL A 225 -15.19 2.11 -23.14
CA VAL A 225 -14.95 3.10 -24.21
C VAL A 225 -14.72 4.52 -23.67
N ASN A 226 -15.07 4.76 -22.40
CA ASN A 226 -14.99 6.08 -21.81
C ASN A 226 -13.94 6.08 -20.69
N THR A 227 -12.81 6.71 -20.98
CA THR A 227 -11.72 6.85 -20.03
C THR A 227 -11.92 8.12 -19.19
N TYR A 228 -11.94 8.00 -17.86
CA TYR A 228 -11.77 9.16 -17.00
C TYR A 228 -10.28 9.48 -16.95
N LYS A 229 -9.87 10.62 -17.53
CA LYS A 229 -8.46 11.02 -17.65
C LYS A 229 -7.52 9.98 -18.29
N GLY A 230 -8.05 9.12 -19.17
CA GLY A 230 -7.26 8.04 -19.80
C GLY A 230 -7.40 6.67 -19.15
N TRP A 231 -8.21 6.52 -18.08
CA TRP A 231 -8.37 5.28 -17.33
C TRP A 231 -9.80 4.72 -17.33
N ASP A 232 -9.92 3.40 -17.35
CA ASP A 232 -11.19 2.70 -17.59
C ASP A 232 -12.04 2.49 -16.32
N VAL A 233 -11.39 2.50 -15.15
CA VAL A 233 -12.01 2.17 -13.86
C VAL A 233 -11.53 3.13 -12.80
N VAL A 234 -12.49 3.64 -12.02
CA VAL A 234 -12.22 4.45 -10.82
C VAL A 234 -12.50 3.59 -9.59
N SER A 235 -11.54 3.50 -8.67
CA SER A 235 -11.74 2.83 -7.38
C SER A 235 -11.28 3.64 -6.16
N SER A 236 -11.80 3.24 -5.00
CA SER A 236 -11.47 3.79 -3.69
C SER A 236 -11.31 2.62 -2.73
N ASP A 237 -10.09 2.49 -2.22
CA ASP A 237 -9.59 1.22 -1.73
C ASP A 237 -8.87 1.47 -0.42
N PRO A 238 -9.35 0.89 0.69
CA PRO A 238 -8.51 0.69 1.85
C PRO A 238 -7.62 -0.55 1.66
N ILE A 239 -6.32 -0.41 1.98
CA ILE A 239 -5.47 -1.57 2.28
C ILE A 239 -5.21 -1.57 3.78
N ASP A 240 -5.56 -2.68 4.42
CA ASP A 240 -5.28 -2.94 5.81
C ASP A 240 -3.92 -3.63 5.95
N ALA A 241 -3.18 -3.21 6.98
CA ALA A 241 -1.87 -3.70 7.33
C ALA A 241 -1.75 -3.82 8.86
N VAL A 242 -0.75 -4.56 9.32
CA VAL A 242 -0.28 -4.48 10.71
C VAL A 242 1.15 -4.01 10.68
N ALA A 243 1.44 -2.86 11.28
CA ALA A 243 2.77 -2.31 11.35
C ALA A 243 3.46 -2.75 12.65
N THR A 244 4.65 -3.34 12.55
CA THR A 244 5.50 -3.60 13.71
C THR A 244 6.36 -2.39 14.05
N PRO A 245 6.71 -2.16 15.33
CA PRO A 245 7.66 -1.11 15.69
C PRO A 245 9.00 -1.31 14.97
N GLU A 246 9.63 -0.21 14.56
CA GLU A 246 10.95 -0.27 13.95
C GLU A 246 11.98 -0.90 14.91
N PRO A 247 12.93 -1.72 14.41
CA PRO A 247 13.97 -2.34 15.24
C PRO A 247 14.77 -1.31 16.07
N GLY A 248 14.92 -0.08 15.55
CA GLY A 248 15.58 1.03 16.24
C GLY A 248 14.88 1.42 17.55
N THR A 249 13.54 1.33 17.63
CA THR A 249 12.79 1.62 18.85
C THR A 249 13.11 0.62 19.95
N PHE A 250 13.22 -0.67 19.62
CA PHE A 250 13.63 -1.70 20.58
C PHE A 250 15.10 -1.58 20.98
N ALA A 251 15.98 -1.24 20.04
CA ALA A 251 17.38 -0.99 20.35
C ALA A 251 17.54 0.20 21.31
N LEU A 252 16.81 1.29 21.08
CA LEU A 252 16.82 2.48 21.93
C LEU A 252 16.22 2.18 23.32
N LEU A 253 15.12 1.44 23.37
CA LEU A 253 14.53 0.97 24.63
C LEU A 253 15.53 0.11 25.41
N GLY A 254 16.16 -0.86 24.74
CA GLY A 254 17.19 -1.73 25.32
C GLY A 254 18.39 -0.93 25.83
N ALA A 255 18.91 0.00 25.05
CA ALA A 255 20.00 0.89 25.46
C ALA A 255 19.61 1.77 26.66
N GLY A 256 18.37 2.27 26.67
CA GLY A 256 17.81 3.03 27.79
C GLY A 256 17.74 2.19 29.07
N LEU A 257 17.24 0.96 28.98
CA LEU A 257 17.16 0.03 30.12
C LEU A 257 18.55 -0.34 30.65
N ILE A 258 19.52 -0.60 29.77
CA ILE A 258 20.91 -0.86 30.14
C ILE A 258 21.48 0.35 30.89
N GLY A 259 21.27 1.57 30.37
CA GLY A 259 21.70 2.82 31.02
C GLY A 259 21.12 2.99 32.42
N LEU A 260 19.82 2.74 32.59
CA LEU A 260 19.15 2.77 33.90
C LEU A 260 19.70 1.72 34.86
N GLY A 261 19.99 0.51 34.38
CA GLY A 261 20.61 -0.55 35.17
C GLY A 261 21.99 -0.17 35.72
N PHE A 262 22.84 0.43 34.88
CA PHE A 262 24.14 0.94 35.33
C PHE A 262 24.02 2.07 36.35
N PHE A 263 23.05 2.97 36.17
CA PHE A 263 22.79 4.04 37.12
C PHE A 263 22.31 3.51 38.47
N GLY A 264 21.38 2.54 38.47
CA GLY A 264 20.90 1.86 39.66
C GLY A 264 22.02 1.18 40.45
N ARG A 265 22.90 0.43 39.76
CA ARG A 265 24.06 -0.24 40.38
C ARG A 265 25.05 0.75 41.02
N LYS A 266 25.21 1.93 40.44
CA LYS A 266 26.08 2.97 41.01
C LYS A 266 25.49 3.58 42.28
N ARG A 267 24.16 3.70 42.36
CA ARG A 267 23.47 4.21 43.54
C ARG A 267 23.51 3.21 44.70
N SER A 268 23.32 1.92 44.43
CA SER A 268 23.31 0.88 45.46
C SER A 268 24.67 0.62 46.14
N ARG A 269 25.78 1.11 45.57
CA ARG A 269 27.12 1.03 46.19
C ARG A 269 27.44 2.20 47.11
N LYS A 270 26.60 3.23 47.15
CA LYS A 270 26.79 4.43 48.00
C LYS A 270 25.86 4.46 49.21
N ALA A 271 24.91 3.53 49.28
CA ALA A 271 24.14 3.22 50.48
C ALA A 271 24.83 2.06 51.19
#